data_AF-A0A7S2PU62-F1
#
_entry.id   AF-A0A7S2PU62-F1
#
_cell.length_a   1.000
_cell.length_b   1.000
_cell.length_c   1.000
_cell.angle_alpha   90.00
_cell.angle_beta   90.00
_cell.angle_gamma   90.00
#
_symmetry.space_group_name_H-M   'P 1'
#
loop_
_entity.id
_entity.type
_entity.pdbx_description
1 polymer ?
#
loop_
_entity_poly.entity_id
_entity_poly.type
_entity_poly.pdbx_seq_one_letter_code
_entity_poly.pdbx_strand_id
1 'polypeptide(L)'
;AAPAKASGTCVTVNRAPVLTLWMSVCLQRLGHSRAASLRAAQAVAGRCASAKGRALGVLSPAAPKAKAKAKAKARVASPRAGGDEVEIAGMRVPLDDRAGSSERVAAYLQRSFGDRLGEVEAAMAAAAAGTSRADLGIGAMRLYERFRPAWRGWGVKGELRVNDILAVVQ
;
A
#
# COMPACT_ATOMS: atom_id res chain seq x y z
N ALA A 1 22.17 -19.55 24.52
CA ALA A 1 22.51 -19.15 23.13
C ALA A 1 21.28 -18.50 22.50
N ALA A 2 21.35 -17.22 22.16
CA ALA A 2 20.28 -16.59 21.38
C ALA A 2 20.31 -17.18 19.96
N PRO A 3 19.17 -17.55 19.35
CA PRO A 3 19.19 -18.03 17.99
C PRO A 3 19.69 -16.89 17.09
N ALA A 4 20.77 -17.15 16.36
CA ALA A 4 21.29 -16.25 15.34
C ALA A 4 20.13 -15.86 14.42
N LYS A 5 19.79 -14.57 14.36
CA LYS A 5 18.85 -14.05 13.36
C LYS A 5 19.42 -14.44 12.01
N ALA A 6 18.79 -15.41 11.34
CA ALA A 6 19.07 -15.73 9.96
C ALA A 6 19.12 -14.41 9.19
N SER A 7 20.25 -14.15 8.54
CA SER A 7 20.54 -12.96 7.74
C SER A 7 19.63 -12.93 6.51
N GLY A 8 18.34 -12.70 6.75
CA GLY A 8 17.34 -12.49 5.71
C GLY A 8 17.49 -11.10 5.13
N THR A 9 17.23 -10.97 3.83
CA THR A 9 17.27 -9.69 3.15
C THR A 9 16.42 -8.65 3.87
N CYS A 10 17.04 -7.51 4.11
CA CYS A 10 16.49 -6.39 4.84
C CYS A 10 16.50 -5.13 3.95
N VAL A 11 15.40 -4.37 3.98
CA VAL A 11 15.33 -3.06 3.31
C VAL A 11 14.83 -1.99 4.28
N THR A 12 15.46 -0.81 4.26
CA THR A 12 15.04 0.34 5.09
C THR A 12 14.07 1.21 4.31
N VAL A 13 12.79 1.15 4.68
CA VAL A 13 11.69 1.72 3.88
C VAL A 13 10.57 2.27 4.75
N ASN A 14 9.82 3.23 4.21
CA ASN A 14 8.63 3.78 4.88
C ASN A 14 7.47 2.77 4.86
N ARG A 15 6.54 2.89 5.80
CA ARG A 15 5.32 2.06 5.83
C ARG A 15 4.40 2.28 4.62
N ALA A 16 4.30 3.51 4.12
CA ALA A 16 3.44 3.84 2.99
C ALA A 16 3.76 3.05 1.70
N PRO A 17 5.01 3.04 1.18
CA PRO A 17 5.34 2.24 -0.01
C PRO A 17 5.21 0.72 0.23
N VAL A 18 5.44 0.23 1.46
CA VAL A 18 5.18 -1.19 1.82
C VAL A 18 3.71 -1.53 1.70
N LEU A 19 2.84 -0.69 2.26
CA LEU A 19 1.39 -0.87 2.14
C LEU A 19 0.92 -0.79 0.69
N THR A 20 1.44 0.17 -0.08
CA THR A 20 1.12 0.29 -1.52
C THR A 20 1.54 -0.95 -2.30
N LEU A 21 2.75 -1.46 -2.10
CA LEU A 21 3.20 -2.66 -2.81
C LEU A 21 2.33 -3.86 -2.44
N TRP A 22 2.11 -4.09 -1.15
CA TRP A 22 1.30 -5.19 -0.65
C TRP A 22 -0.12 -5.18 -1.21
N MET A 23 -0.82 -4.05 -1.14
CA MET A 23 -2.17 -3.94 -1.69
C MET A 23 -2.19 -4.15 -3.21
N SER A 24 -1.16 -3.70 -3.93
CA SER A 24 -1.06 -3.94 -5.37
C SER A 24 -0.89 -5.42 -5.71
N VAL A 25 -0.17 -6.18 -4.88
CA VAL A 25 0.00 -7.63 -5.03
C VAL A 25 -1.31 -8.35 -4.75
N CYS A 26 -2.01 -7.97 -3.67
CA CYS A 26 -3.31 -8.56 -3.34
C CYS A 26 -4.33 -8.35 -4.45
N LEU A 27 -4.43 -7.14 -5.00
CA LEU A 27 -5.36 -6.83 -6.09
C LEU A 27 -5.05 -7.62 -7.37
N GLN A 28 -3.77 -7.80 -7.70
CA GLN A 28 -3.37 -8.68 -8.81
C GLN A 28 -3.75 -10.13 -8.54
N ARG A 29 -3.57 -10.62 -7.31
CA ARG A 29 -4.00 -11.97 -6.90
C ARG A 29 -5.52 -12.15 -6.99
N LEU A 30 -6.29 -11.08 -6.79
CA LEU A 30 -7.74 -11.03 -7.00
C LEU A 30 -8.13 -10.94 -8.49
N GLY A 31 -7.17 -10.82 -9.41
CA GLY A 31 -7.39 -10.87 -10.86
C GLY A 31 -7.45 -9.49 -11.54
N HIS A 32 -7.10 -8.42 -10.84
CA HIS A 32 -7.07 -7.09 -11.44
C HIS A 32 -5.75 -6.85 -12.19
N SER A 33 -5.80 -6.02 -13.22
CA SER A 33 -4.60 -5.65 -13.99
C SER A 33 -3.56 -4.95 -13.10
N ARG A 34 -2.28 -5.06 -13.47
CA ARG A 34 -1.17 -4.37 -12.78
C ARG A 34 -1.43 -2.88 -12.63
N ALA A 35 -1.88 -2.22 -13.70
CA ALA A 35 -2.15 -0.79 -13.71
C ALA A 35 -3.29 -0.40 -12.76
N ALA A 36 -4.42 -1.12 -12.79
CA ALA A 36 -5.54 -0.86 -11.87
C ALA A 36 -5.13 -1.11 -10.41
N SER A 37 -4.40 -2.19 -10.16
CA SER A 37 -3.91 -2.57 -8.83
C SER A 37 -2.99 -1.53 -8.22
N LEU A 38 -2.06 -0.97 -8.99
CA LEU A 38 -1.15 0.08 -8.53
C LEU A 38 -1.90 1.35 -8.11
N ARG A 39 -2.87 1.79 -8.92
CA ARG A 39 -3.67 2.99 -8.65
C ARG A 39 -4.55 2.81 -7.42
N ALA A 40 -5.30 1.71 -7.36
CA ALA A 40 -6.15 1.39 -6.22
C ALA A 40 -5.34 1.23 -4.91
N ALA A 41 -4.17 0.58 -4.97
CA ALA A 41 -3.27 0.46 -3.83
C ALA A 41 -2.72 1.80 -3.34
N GLN A 42 -2.44 2.74 -4.25
CA GLN A 42 -2.06 4.10 -3.87
C GLN A 42 -3.20 4.81 -3.13
N ALA A 43 -4.44 4.66 -3.60
CA ALA A 43 -5.62 5.22 -2.94
C ALA A 43 -5.81 4.65 -1.52
N VAL A 44 -5.63 3.33 -1.33
CA VAL A 44 -5.63 2.68 -0.01
C VAL A 44 -4.59 3.33 0.91
N ALA A 45 -3.33 3.34 0.49
CA ALA A 45 -2.23 3.86 1.31
C ALA A 45 -2.40 5.35 1.64
N GLY A 46 -2.88 6.15 0.67
CA GLY A 46 -3.16 7.57 0.86
C GLY A 46 -4.26 7.83 1.90
N ARG A 47 -5.33 7.03 1.91
CA ARG A 47 -6.39 7.12 2.93
C ARG A 47 -5.88 6.74 4.32
N CYS A 48 -5.14 5.64 4.44
CA CYS A 48 -4.54 5.22 5.71
C CYS A 48 -3.55 6.26 6.26
N ALA A 49 -2.69 6.82 5.40
CA ALA A 49 -1.76 7.88 5.77
C ALA A 49 -2.51 9.13 6.23
N SER A 50 -3.49 9.60 5.47
CA SER A 50 -4.28 10.79 5.81
C SER A 50 -5.02 10.63 7.14
N ALA A 51 -5.60 9.45 7.40
CA ALA A 51 -6.24 9.15 8.68
C ALA A 51 -5.23 9.18 9.83
N LYS A 52 -4.07 8.53 9.67
CA LYS A 52 -3.02 8.51 10.70
C LYS A 52 -2.44 9.90 10.96
N GLY A 53 -2.22 10.69 9.92
CA GLY A 53 -1.66 12.04 10.05
C GLY A 53 -2.62 13.01 10.75
N ARG A 54 -3.93 12.89 10.51
CA ARG A 54 -4.96 13.61 11.28
C ARG A 54 -4.98 13.18 12.75
N ALA A 55 -4.94 11.86 13.00
CA ALA A 55 -4.94 11.32 14.37
C ALA A 55 -3.69 11.73 15.17
N LEU A 56 -2.56 11.99 14.49
CA LEU A 56 -1.33 12.48 15.11
C LEU A 56 -1.24 14.01 15.19
N GLY A 57 -2.24 14.74 14.67
CA GLY A 57 -2.20 16.22 14.57
C GLY A 57 -1.18 16.77 13.56
N VAL A 58 -0.49 15.90 12.81
CA VAL A 58 0.52 16.30 11.80
C VAL A 58 -0.14 16.88 10.55
N LEU A 59 -1.34 16.39 10.21
CA LEU A 59 -2.21 17.06 9.24
C LEU A 59 -3.27 17.84 10.01
N SER A 60 -3.26 19.16 9.89
CA SER A 60 -4.36 19.99 10.38
C SER A 60 -5.66 19.62 9.64
N PRO A 61 -6.82 19.59 10.33
CA PRO A 61 -8.10 19.63 9.64
C PRO A 61 -8.09 20.92 8.79
N ALA A 62 -8.35 20.79 7.50
CA ALA A 62 -8.17 21.91 6.59
C ALA A 62 -9.05 23.10 7.04
N ALA A 63 -8.43 24.19 7.51
CA ALA A 63 -9.05 25.49 7.45
C ALA A 63 -9.24 25.83 5.95
N PRO A 64 -10.40 26.34 5.52
CA PRO A 64 -10.65 26.59 4.11
C PRO A 64 -9.89 27.84 3.66
N LYS A 65 -8.61 27.71 3.32
CA LYS A 65 -7.87 28.78 2.61
C LYS A 65 -6.99 28.25 1.49
N ALA A 66 -7.47 28.55 0.28
CA ALA A 66 -6.73 28.93 -0.92
C ALA A 66 -5.20 28.95 -0.77
N LYS A 67 -4.54 27.85 -1.15
CA LYS A 67 -3.21 27.79 -1.80
C LYS A 67 -2.86 26.34 -2.12
N ALA A 68 -3.66 25.72 -2.99
CA ALA A 68 -3.29 24.51 -3.72
C ALA A 68 -3.68 24.68 -5.20
N LYS A 69 -3.20 25.77 -5.82
CA LYS A 69 -3.24 25.95 -7.27
C LYS A 69 -2.11 25.12 -7.91
N ALA A 70 -2.31 23.81 -7.95
CA ALA A 70 -1.82 22.92 -9.00
C ALA A 70 -2.47 21.54 -8.78
N LYS A 71 -3.25 21.09 -9.76
CA LYS A 71 -4.01 19.81 -9.82
C LYS A 71 -5.44 19.76 -9.23
N ALA A 72 -6.09 20.91 -9.08
CA ALA A 72 -7.55 20.97 -8.89
C ALA A 72 -8.26 21.49 -10.16
N LYS A 73 -8.09 20.77 -11.27
CA LYS A 73 -9.00 20.76 -12.43
C LYS A 73 -8.97 19.29 -12.88
N ALA A 74 -9.98 18.45 -12.70
CA ALA A 74 -11.41 18.65 -12.58
C ALA A 74 -11.96 17.85 -11.39
N ARG A 75 -12.59 18.53 -10.45
CA ARG A 75 -13.61 17.94 -9.58
C ARG A 75 -14.95 18.35 -10.14
N VAL A 76 -15.40 17.67 -11.17
CA VAL A 76 -16.84 17.61 -11.45
C VAL A 76 -17.36 16.53 -10.53
N ALA A 77 -18.13 16.94 -9.54
CA ALA A 77 -19.02 16.04 -8.82
C ALA A 77 -19.98 15.47 -9.86
N SER A 78 -19.81 14.18 -10.20
CA SER A 78 -20.84 13.42 -10.88
C SER A 78 -21.23 12.28 -9.94
N PRO A 79 -22.48 12.23 -9.46
CA PRO A 79 -23.03 11.01 -8.90
C PRO A 79 -23.31 10.09 -10.10
N ARG A 80 -22.32 9.28 -10.47
CA ARG A 80 -22.52 8.16 -11.38
C ARG A 80 -21.95 6.92 -10.71
N ALA A 81 -22.85 6.11 -10.17
CA ALA A 81 -22.62 4.69 -9.98
C ALA A 81 -22.24 4.11 -11.36
N GLY A 82 -21.07 3.47 -11.48
CA GLY A 82 -20.61 2.90 -12.75
C GLY A 82 -19.11 2.99 -13.04
N GLY A 83 -18.26 3.19 -12.03
CA GLY A 83 -16.83 2.84 -12.14
C GLY A 83 -16.61 1.48 -11.49
N ASP A 84 -15.76 0.64 -12.06
CA ASP A 84 -15.34 -0.60 -11.40
C ASP A 84 -14.67 -0.24 -10.07
N GLU A 85 -15.27 -0.68 -8.96
CA GLU A 85 -14.71 -0.57 -7.62
C GLU A 85 -14.36 -1.97 -7.08
N VAL A 86 -13.35 -2.04 -6.25
CA VAL A 86 -13.00 -3.25 -5.50
C VAL A 86 -13.00 -2.97 -4.02
N GLU A 87 -13.46 -3.95 -3.23
CA GLU A 87 -13.29 -3.94 -1.79
C GLU A 87 -12.01 -4.67 -1.41
N ILE A 88 -11.12 -3.97 -0.70
CA ILE A 88 -9.91 -4.57 -0.13
C ILE A 88 -9.63 -3.93 1.23
N ALA A 89 -9.28 -4.76 2.22
CA ALA A 89 -8.98 -4.29 3.57
C ALA A 89 -10.10 -3.43 4.18
N GLY A 90 -11.36 -3.81 3.94
CA GLY A 90 -12.55 -3.09 4.42
C GLY A 90 -12.79 -1.73 3.76
N MET A 91 -12.17 -1.48 2.60
CA MET A 91 -12.27 -0.21 1.88
C MET A 91 -12.66 -0.44 0.42
N ARG A 92 -13.72 0.25 -0.04
CA ARG A 92 -14.01 0.39 -1.47
C ARG A 92 -13.05 1.37 -2.12
N VAL A 93 -12.33 0.94 -3.14
CA VAL A 93 -11.42 1.74 -3.97
C VAL A 93 -11.83 1.69 -5.44
N PRO A 94 -11.75 2.82 -6.16
CA PRO A 94 -11.92 2.83 -7.61
C PRO A 94 -10.73 2.15 -8.30
N LEU A 95 -11.03 1.36 -9.34
CA LEU A 95 -10.04 0.70 -10.22
C LEU A 95 -9.69 1.53 -11.48
N ASP A 96 -10.43 2.62 -11.71
CA ASP A 96 -10.27 3.48 -12.86
C ASP A 96 -9.06 4.43 -12.78
N ASP A 97 -8.86 5.23 -13.82
CA ASP A 97 -7.79 6.22 -13.97
C ASP A 97 -7.90 7.41 -13.02
N ARG A 98 -9.04 7.61 -12.35
CA ARG A 98 -9.19 8.65 -11.34
C ARG A 98 -8.34 8.36 -10.10
N ALA A 99 -7.96 7.11 -9.88
CA ALA A 99 -7.11 6.69 -8.77
C ALA A 99 -5.61 7.08 -8.94
N GLY A 100 -5.21 7.64 -10.09
CA GLY A 100 -3.86 8.17 -10.33
C GLY A 100 -3.16 7.53 -11.53
N SER A 101 -1.85 7.77 -11.66
CA SER A 101 -1.03 7.20 -12.75
C SER A 101 -0.23 6.01 -12.24
N SER A 102 -0.45 4.84 -12.85
CA SER A 102 0.26 3.59 -12.54
C SER A 102 1.77 3.74 -12.67
N GLU A 103 2.23 4.47 -13.68
CA GLU A 103 3.66 4.68 -13.98
C GLU A 103 4.32 5.47 -12.84
N ARG A 104 3.63 6.49 -12.31
CA ARG A 104 4.13 7.25 -11.16
C ARG A 104 4.17 6.42 -9.89
N VAL A 105 3.20 5.52 -9.68
CA VAL A 105 3.21 4.61 -8.54
C VAL A 105 4.36 3.61 -8.66
N ALA A 106 4.55 3.02 -9.85
CA ALA A 106 5.66 2.11 -10.11
C ALA A 106 7.02 2.78 -9.87
N ALA A 107 7.23 3.99 -10.40
CA ALA A 107 8.45 4.77 -10.16
C ALA A 107 8.64 5.13 -8.68
N TYR A 108 7.55 5.43 -7.96
CA TYR A 108 7.59 5.67 -6.52
C TYR A 108 8.02 4.43 -5.73
N LEU A 109 7.50 3.26 -6.08
CA LEU A 109 7.90 1.98 -5.49
C LEU A 109 9.37 1.67 -5.82
N GLN A 110 9.79 1.82 -7.07
CA GLN A 110 11.19 1.62 -7.48
C GLN A 110 12.15 2.51 -6.69
N ARG A 111 11.83 3.80 -6.51
CA ARG A 111 12.65 4.71 -5.70
C ARG A 111 12.67 4.35 -4.21
N SER A 112 11.59 3.74 -3.71
CA SER A 112 11.43 3.41 -2.29
C SER A 112 12.13 2.11 -1.90
N PHE A 113 12.15 1.13 -2.79
CA PHE A 113 12.73 -0.20 -2.55
C PHE A 113 14.08 -0.40 -3.25
N GLY A 114 14.41 0.42 -4.26
CA GLY A 114 15.62 0.30 -5.06
C GLY A 114 15.71 -1.07 -5.73
N ASP A 115 16.92 -1.62 -5.76
CA ASP A 115 17.22 -2.92 -6.39
C ASP A 115 16.51 -4.09 -5.71
N ARG A 116 16.00 -3.89 -4.48
CA ARG A 116 15.27 -4.91 -3.72
C ARG A 116 13.78 -4.95 -4.05
N LEU A 117 13.25 -4.09 -4.93
CA LEU A 117 11.82 -4.09 -5.27
C LEU A 117 11.35 -5.46 -5.74
N GLY A 118 12.06 -6.07 -6.70
CA GLY A 118 11.67 -7.36 -7.27
C GLY A 118 11.64 -8.47 -6.24
N GLU A 119 12.62 -8.51 -5.33
CA GLU A 119 12.70 -9.51 -4.26
C GLU A 119 11.55 -9.36 -3.25
N VAL A 120 11.27 -8.12 -2.82
CA VAL A 120 10.16 -7.84 -1.90
C VAL A 120 8.81 -8.13 -2.55
N GLU A 121 8.63 -7.76 -3.81
CA GLU A 121 7.41 -8.02 -4.57
C GLU A 121 7.19 -9.54 -4.74
N ALA A 122 8.23 -10.31 -5.05
CA ALA A 122 8.16 -11.77 -5.13
C ALA A 122 7.77 -12.41 -3.79
N ALA A 123 8.36 -11.96 -2.68
CA ALA A 123 8.02 -12.45 -1.35
C ALA A 123 6.55 -12.15 -0.98
N MET A 124 6.08 -10.94 -1.30
CA MET A 124 4.66 -10.58 -1.12
C MET A 124 3.76 -11.40 -2.03
N ALA A 125 4.16 -11.67 -3.27
CA ALA A 125 3.39 -12.49 -4.20
C ALA A 125 3.25 -13.93 -3.71
N ALA A 126 4.33 -14.52 -3.18
CA ALA A 126 4.29 -15.82 -2.52
C ALA A 126 3.35 -15.79 -1.30
N ALA A 127 3.42 -14.73 -0.49
CA ALA A 127 2.56 -14.57 0.67
C ALA A 127 1.06 -14.50 0.31
N ALA A 128 0.73 -13.75 -0.74
CA ALA A 128 -0.62 -13.64 -1.26
C ALA A 128 -1.10 -14.93 -1.95
N ALA A 129 -0.21 -15.70 -2.57
CA ALA A 129 -0.54 -16.97 -3.22
C ALA A 129 -0.91 -18.06 -2.21
N GLY A 130 -0.23 -18.09 -1.05
CA GLY A 130 -0.52 -19.01 0.05
C GLY A 130 -1.77 -18.65 0.87
N THR A 131 -2.44 -17.54 0.58
CA THR A 131 -3.70 -17.14 1.22
C THR A 131 -4.86 -17.31 0.24
N SER A 132 -6.02 -17.78 0.71
CA SER A 132 -7.22 -17.88 -0.14
C SER A 132 -7.65 -16.50 -0.64
N ARG A 133 -8.28 -16.42 -1.82
CA ARG A 133 -8.73 -15.14 -2.39
C ARG A 133 -9.76 -14.45 -1.49
N ALA A 134 -10.65 -15.22 -0.86
CA ALA A 134 -11.66 -14.70 0.07
C ALA A 134 -10.99 -14.09 1.32
N ASP A 135 -10.05 -14.82 1.92
CA ASP A 135 -9.30 -14.34 3.09
C ASP A 135 -8.41 -13.16 2.77
N LEU A 136 -7.91 -13.06 1.54
CA LEU A 136 -7.05 -11.93 1.14
C LEU A 136 -7.85 -10.63 1.02
N GLY A 137 -9.08 -10.68 0.49
CA GLY A 137 -9.95 -9.49 0.39
C GLY A 137 -10.22 -8.84 1.75
N ILE A 138 -10.49 -9.66 2.75
CA ILE A 138 -10.83 -9.24 4.12
C ILE A 138 -9.55 -9.01 4.96
N GLY A 139 -8.61 -9.94 4.87
CA GLY A 139 -7.46 -10.10 5.76
C GLY A 139 -6.15 -9.46 5.27
N ALA A 140 -6.10 -8.83 4.09
CA ALA A 140 -4.89 -8.20 3.57
C ALA A 140 -4.25 -7.23 4.58
N MET A 141 -5.04 -6.41 5.29
CA MET A 141 -4.49 -5.51 6.30
C MET A 141 -3.87 -6.30 7.46
N ARG A 142 -4.54 -7.32 7.97
CA ARG A 142 -4.05 -8.17 9.07
C ARG A 142 -2.70 -8.82 8.74
N LEU A 143 -2.53 -9.30 7.51
CA LEU A 143 -1.24 -9.84 7.05
C LEU A 143 -0.16 -8.75 6.99
N TYR A 144 -0.49 -7.57 6.46
CA TYR A 144 0.41 -6.43 6.45
C TYR A 144 0.88 -6.03 7.85
N GLU A 145 0.01 -6.07 8.85
CA GLU A 145 0.38 -5.71 10.21
C GLU A 145 1.45 -6.62 10.83
N ARG A 146 1.55 -7.86 10.37
CA ARG A 146 2.52 -8.86 10.86
C ARG A 146 3.94 -8.61 10.35
N PHE A 147 4.11 -8.13 9.12
CA PHE A 147 5.44 -7.94 8.51
C PHE A 147 5.84 -6.47 8.33
N ARG A 148 4.92 -5.51 8.48
CA ARG A 148 5.21 -4.09 8.25
C ARG A 148 6.38 -3.60 9.13
N PRO A 149 7.18 -2.64 8.65
CA PRO A 149 8.22 -2.04 9.47
C PRO A 149 7.69 -1.51 10.80
N ALA A 150 8.49 -1.59 11.87
CA ALA A 150 8.12 -1.03 13.18
C ALA A 150 7.78 0.48 13.10
N TRP A 151 6.87 0.94 13.96
CA TRP A 151 6.51 2.36 13.99
C TRP A 151 7.59 3.12 14.75
N ARG A 152 8.22 4.09 14.10
CA ARG A 152 9.27 4.93 14.70
C ARG A 152 8.94 6.43 14.66
N GLY A 153 7.70 6.78 14.34
CA GLY A 153 7.27 8.15 14.09
C GLY A 153 6.78 8.36 12.67
N TRP A 154 6.16 9.53 12.43
CA TRP A 154 5.62 9.88 11.13
C TRP A 154 6.74 10.06 10.09
N GLY A 155 6.62 9.38 8.94
CA GLY A 155 7.59 9.50 7.85
C GLY A 155 8.97 8.87 8.13
N VAL A 156 9.15 8.22 9.28
CA VAL A 156 10.41 7.56 9.64
C VAL A 156 10.49 6.18 8.99
N LYS A 157 11.60 5.91 8.29
CA LYS A 157 11.86 4.60 7.69
C LYS A 157 12.08 3.56 8.77
N GLY A 158 11.62 2.34 8.50
CA GLY A 158 11.85 1.19 9.35
C GLY A 158 12.42 0.02 8.56
N GLU A 159 12.85 -0.99 9.30
CA GLU A 159 13.35 -2.23 8.75
C GLU A 159 12.19 -3.10 8.25
N LEU A 160 12.22 -3.52 6.99
CA LEU A 160 11.38 -4.57 6.43
C LEU A 160 12.26 -5.79 6.15
N ARG A 161 11.89 -6.96 6.68
CA ARG A 161 12.60 -8.21 6.42
C ARG A 161 11.78 -9.10 5.50
N VAL A 162 12.43 -9.64 4.47
CA VAL A 162 11.78 -10.57 3.53
C VAL A 162 11.27 -11.82 4.24
N ASN A 163 12.02 -12.32 5.23
CA ASN A 163 11.60 -13.48 6.02
C ASN A 163 10.30 -13.25 6.79
N ASP A 164 10.08 -12.03 7.32
CA ASP A 164 8.86 -11.68 8.04
C ASP A 164 7.65 -11.69 7.11
N ILE A 165 7.83 -11.33 5.83
CA ILE A 165 6.79 -11.41 4.79
C ILE A 165 6.44 -12.88 4.52
N LEU A 166 7.44 -13.73 4.32
CA LEU A 166 7.21 -15.14 4.00
C LEU A 166 6.58 -15.91 5.17
N ALA A 167 6.92 -15.56 6.40
CA ALA A 167 6.39 -16.19 7.61
C ALA A 167 4.90 -15.92 7.87
N VAL A 168 4.24 -15.02 7.12
CA VAL A 168 2.80 -14.78 7.30
C VAL A 168 1.93 -15.87 6.69
N VAL A 169 2.49 -16.72 5.82
CA VAL A 169 1.84 -17.92 5.28
C VAL A 169 2.19 -19.10 6.18
N GLN A 170 1.18 -19.61 6.88
CA GLN A 170 1.21 -20.83 7.68
C GLN A 170 -0.12 -21.54 7.44
#